data_AF-A0A1B6ML51-F1
#
_entry.id   AF-A0A1B6ML51-F1
#
_cell.length_a   1.000
_cell.length_b   1.000
_cell.length_c   1.000
_cell.angle_alpha   90.00
_cell.angle_beta   90.00
_cell.angle_gamma   90.00
#
_symmetry.space_group_name_H-M   'P 1'
#
loop_
_entity.id
_entity.type
_entity.pdbx_description
1 polymer ?
#
loop_
_entity_poly.entity_id
_entity_poly.type
_entity_poly.pdbx_seq_one_letter_code
_entity_poly.pdbx_strand_id
1 'polypeptide(L)'
;VPPSLCNCLGAEAKYYCIAELAGACEQALLKKEREAEPICRVPLITSQKEEQLLINSTPKPVVKLLINRHNNKYSYTSTSDDNLLKNIELFDKLSLRFSGRVLFIKDVIGSSEICCWSFYGHGKKVAEVCCTSIVYATDKKHTKVEFPEARIYEETLN
;
A
#
# COMPACT_ATOMS: atom_id res chain seq x y z
N VAL A 1 -18.26 -4.72 2.91
CA VAL A 1 -18.69 -4.00 1.69
C VAL A 1 -17.92 -2.68 1.56
N PRO A 2 -17.25 -2.39 0.43
CA PRO A 2 -16.71 -1.06 0.14
C PRO A 2 -17.79 0.01 0.32
N PRO A 3 -17.49 1.22 0.83
CA PRO A 3 -18.52 2.25 1.05
C PRO A 3 -19.30 2.57 -0.23
N SER A 4 -18.59 2.62 -1.37
CA SER A 4 -19.18 2.82 -2.70
C SER A 4 -20.20 1.73 -3.03
N LEU A 5 -19.85 0.46 -2.82
CA LEU A 5 -20.74 -0.68 -3.11
C LEU A 5 -21.95 -0.73 -2.16
N CYS A 6 -21.79 -0.35 -0.89
CA CYS A 6 -22.89 -0.31 0.08
C CYS A 6 -23.89 0.81 -0.24
N ASN A 7 -23.40 1.95 -0.76
CA ASN A 7 -24.23 3.04 -1.24
C ASN A 7 -25.02 2.66 -2.50
N CYS A 8 -24.38 2.03 -3.48
CA CYS A 8 -25.05 1.53 -4.69
C CYS A 8 -26.11 0.48 -4.34
N LEU A 9 -25.76 -0.50 -3.50
CA LEU A 9 -26.67 -1.55 -3.07
C LEU A 9 -27.86 -0.99 -2.25
N GLY A 10 -27.62 0.02 -1.41
CA GLY A 10 -28.69 0.70 -0.67
C GLY A 10 -29.64 1.46 -1.58
N ALA A 11 -29.15 2.07 -2.67
CA ALA A 11 -29.98 2.74 -3.67
C ALA A 11 -30.84 1.72 -4.45
N GLU A 12 -30.27 0.60 -4.87
CA GLU A 12 -31.01 -0.49 -5.52
C GLU A 12 -32.05 -1.12 -4.59
N ALA A 13 -31.70 -1.36 -3.32
CA ALA A 13 -32.63 -1.91 -2.33
C ALA A 13 -33.84 -1.00 -2.10
N LYS A 14 -33.64 0.34 -2.08
CA LYS A 14 -34.72 1.32 -2.01
C LYS A 14 -35.56 1.35 -3.29
N TYR A 15 -34.92 1.24 -4.45
CA TYR A 15 -35.59 1.19 -5.75
C TYR A 15 -36.51 -0.04 -5.89
N TYR A 16 -36.03 -1.22 -5.48
CA TYR A 16 -36.82 -2.47 -5.47
C TYR A 16 -37.70 -2.64 -4.23
N CYS A 17 -37.79 -1.63 -3.36
CA CYS A 17 -38.59 -1.64 -2.14
C CYS A 17 -38.29 -2.81 -1.18
N ILE A 18 -37.04 -3.26 -1.13
CA ILE A 18 -36.58 -4.32 -0.22
C ILE A 18 -36.18 -3.68 1.11
N ALA A 19 -37.17 -3.45 1.99
CA ALA A 19 -37.00 -2.70 3.23
C ALA A 19 -35.91 -3.28 4.17
N GLU A 20 -35.83 -4.61 4.29
CA GLU A 20 -34.83 -5.27 5.13
C GLU A 20 -33.40 -5.02 4.64
N LEU A 21 -33.19 -5.07 3.31
CA LEU A 21 -31.88 -4.84 2.70
C LEU A 21 -31.48 -3.36 2.78
N ALA A 22 -32.42 -2.45 2.57
CA ALA A 22 -32.19 -1.02 2.73
C ALA A 22 -31.80 -0.67 4.18
N GLY A 23 -32.52 -1.23 5.16
CA GLY A 23 -32.21 -1.06 6.58
C GLY A 23 -30.85 -1.67 6.96
N ALA A 24 -30.51 -2.85 6.43
CA ALA A 24 -29.20 -3.46 6.64
C ALA A 24 -28.05 -2.61 6.06
N CYS A 25 -28.25 -2.00 4.88
CA CYS A 25 -27.26 -1.10 4.27
C CYS A 25 -27.06 0.17 5.11
N GLU A 26 -28.12 0.79 5.59
CA GLU A 26 -28.05 1.99 6.45
C GLU A 26 -27.35 1.71 7.78
N GLN A 27 -27.66 0.59 8.43
CA GLN A 27 -26.98 0.16 9.65
C GLN A 27 -25.49 -0.14 9.40
N ALA A 28 -25.16 -0.77 8.27
CA ALA A 28 -23.77 -1.05 7.90
C ALA A 28 -22.95 0.24 7.66
N LEU A 29 -23.57 1.26 7.06
CA LEU A 29 -22.94 2.57 6.86
C LEU A 29 -22.69 3.29 8.20
N LEU A 30 -23.70 3.33 9.08
CA LEU A 30 -23.59 3.95 10.41
C LEU A 30 -22.55 3.26 11.30
N LYS A 31 -22.48 1.93 11.26
CA LYS A 31 -21.47 1.17 12.02
C LYS A 31 -20.06 1.51 11.54
N LYS A 32 -19.88 1.70 10.23
CA LYS A 32 -18.58 2.00 9.62
C LYS A 32 -18.09 3.42 9.90
N GLU A 33 -18.99 4.41 9.98
CA GLU A 33 -18.62 5.77 10.42
C GLU A 33 -18.13 5.80 11.87
N ARG A 34 -18.66 4.91 12.72
CA ARG A 34 -18.22 4.77 14.13
C ARG A 34 -16.92 3.96 14.29
N GLU A 35 -16.58 3.13 13.31
CA GLU A 35 -15.37 2.30 13.26
C GLU A 35 -14.20 3.01 12.53
N ALA A 36 -14.09 4.34 12.63
CA ALA A 36 -12.86 5.00 12.19
C ALA A 36 -11.70 4.51 13.07
N GLU A 37 -10.89 3.57 12.56
CA GLU A 37 -9.70 3.10 13.29
C GLU A 37 -8.77 4.31 13.50
N PRO A 38 -8.56 4.73 14.76
CA PRO A 38 -7.82 5.96 15.05
C PRO A 38 -6.31 5.81 14.81
N ILE A 39 -5.83 4.62 14.50
CA ILE A 39 -4.41 4.27 14.46
C ILE A 39 -4.08 3.57 13.13
N CYS A 40 -3.21 4.17 12.34
CA CYS A 40 -2.55 3.50 11.23
C CYS A 40 -1.37 2.67 11.77
N ARG A 41 -1.35 1.36 11.50
CA ARG A 41 -0.26 0.46 11.89
C ARG A 41 0.52 0.01 10.67
N VAL A 42 1.82 0.25 10.68
CA VAL A 42 2.75 -0.21 9.65
C VAL A 42 3.78 -1.13 10.31
N PRO A 43 3.72 -2.46 10.09
CA PRO A 43 4.76 -3.36 10.59
C PRO A 43 6.12 -3.07 9.95
N LEU A 44 7.16 -3.18 10.78
CA LEU A 44 8.56 -3.18 10.38
C LEU A 44 9.07 -4.62 10.42
N ILE A 45 9.33 -5.22 9.26
CA ILE A 45 9.76 -6.62 9.19
C ILE A 45 11.28 -6.74 9.39
N THR A 46 11.67 -7.80 10.10
CA THR A 46 13.08 -8.10 10.40
C THR A 46 13.54 -9.46 9.90
N SER A 47 12.62 -10.28 9.36
CA SER A 47 12.94 -11.57 8.75
C SER A 47 12.06 -11.88 7.55
N GLN A 48 12.61 -12.61 6.57
CA GLN A 48 11.85 -13.04 5.39
C GLN A 48 10.69 -13.97 5.74
N LYS A 49 10.80 -14.73 6.84
CA LYS A 49 9.71 -15.60 7.31
C LYS A 49 8.50 -14.78 7.75
N GLU A 50 8.73 -13.70 8.52
CA GLU A 50 7.68 -12.77 8.94
C GLU A 50 7.03 -12.07 7.75
N GLU A 51 7.84 -11.67 6.76
CA GLU A 51 7.35 -11.09 5.50
C GLU A 51 6.32 -12.01 4.83
N GLN A 52 6.71 -13.27 4.58
CA GLN A 52 5.85 -14.24 3.90
C GLN A 52 4.58 -14.54 4.70
N LEU A 53 4.68 -14.59 6.03
CA LEU A 53 3.50 -14.79 6.88
C LEU A 53 2.52 -13.61 6.77
N LEU A 54 3.01 -12.37 6.86
CA LEU A 54 2.17 -11.18 6.76
C LEU A 54 1.48 -11.09 5.39
N ILE A 55 2.24 -11.31 4.31
CA ILE A 55 1.73 -11.23 2.94
C ILE A 55 0.68 -12.31 2.67
N ASN A 56 0.87 -13.53 3.16
CA ASN A 56 -0.08 -14.64 2.93
C ASN A 56 -1.27 -14.65 3.90
N SER A 57 -1.16 -14.01 5.06
CA SER A 57 -2.23 -13.98 6.07
C SER A 57 -3.35 -12.97 5.76
N THR A 58 -3.11 -12.04 4.84
CA THR A 58 -4.02 -10.94 4.56
C THR A 58 -4.69 -11.10 3.19
N PRO A 59 -6.01 -10.93 3.09
CA PRO A 59 -6.68 -10.81 1.79
C PRO A 59 -6.52 -9.41 1.18
N LYS A 60 -5.97 -8.44 1.95
CA LYS A 60 -5.76 -7.07 1.49
C LYS A 60 -4.56 -7.00 0.54
N PRO A 61 -4.56 -6.08 -0.45
CA PRO A 61 -3.34 -5.76 -1.19
C PRO A 61 -2.22 -5.34 -0.22
N VAL A 62 -0.98 -5.67 -0.56
CA VAL A 62 0.18 -5.32 0.26
C VAL A 62 1.13 -4.42 -0.51
N VAL A 63 1.57 -3.34 0.14
CA VAL A 63 2.60 -2.44 -0.37
C VAL A 63 3.77 -2.50 0.59
N LYS A 64 4.92 -2.95 0.09
CA LYS A 64 6.16 -3.06 0.86
C LYS A 64 7.14 -2.01 0.37
N LEU A 65 7.72 -1.24 1.30
CA LEU A 65 8.84 -0.37 1.03
C LEU A 65 10.09 -0.91 1.72
N LEU A 66 11.07 -1.32 0.91
CA LEU A 66 12.42 -1.61 1.37
C LEU A 66 13.22 -0.31 1.47
N ILE A 67 13.94 -0.13 2.57
CA ILE A 67 14.93 0.94 2.74
C ILE A 67 16.22 0.35 3.34
N ASN A 68 17.31 0.46 2.58
CA ASN A 68 18.64 0.01 2.99
C ASN A 68 19.68 1.11 2.70
N ARG A 69 19.69 2.16 3.53
CA ARG A 69 20.68 3.24 3.46
C ARG A 69 22.13 2.79 3.69
N HIS A 70 22.32 1.60 4.28
CA HIS A 70 23.65 1.04 4.58
C HIS A 70 24.25 0.31 3.37
N ASN A 71 23.50 0.18 2.28
CA ASN A 71 23.99 -0.42 1.05
C ASN A 71 25.15 0.42 0.49
N ASN A 72 26.23 -0.24 0.09
CA ASN A 72 27.45 0.41 -0.43
C ASN A 72 27.24 1.16 -1.75
N LYS A 73 26.15 0.91 -2.47
CA LYS A 73 25.77 1.66 -3.66
C LYS A 73 25.06 2.98 -3.34
N TYR A 74 24.76 3.25 -2.06
CA TYR A 74 24.12 4.48 -1.64
C TYR A 74 25.01 5.68 -1.92
N SER A 75 24.45 6.68 -2.60
CA SER A 75 25.16 7.92 -2.84
C SER A 75 24.94 8.89 -1.70
N TYR A 76 26.01 9.25 -0.99
CA TYR A 76 25.97 10.28 0.05
C TYR A 76 26.03 11.67 -0.59
N THR A 77 25.08 11.94 -1.49
CA THR A 77 24.85 13.25 -2.10
C THR A 77 23.52 13.78 -1.63
N SER A 78 23.38 15.10 -1.52
CA SER A 78 22.12 15.75 -1.14
C SER A 78 20.94 15.31 -2.01
N THR A 79 21.16 15.16 -3.32
CA THR A 79 20.14 14.69 -4.26
C THR A 79 19.62 13.28 -3.95
N SER A 80 20.52 12.36 -3.59
CA SER A 80 20.15 10.98 -3.24
C SER A 80 19.42 10.92 -1.90
N ASP A 81 19.86 11.71 -0.91
CA ASP A 81 19.17 11.88 0.37
C ASP A 81 17.75 12.42 0.16
N ASP A 82 17.60 13.49 -0.63
CA ASP A 82 16.29 14.07 -0.97
C ASP A 82 15.37 13.06 -1.67
N ASN A 83 15.91 12.28 -2.61
CA ASN A 83 15.14 11.25 -3.31
C ASN A 83 14.71 10.12 -2.38
N LEU A 84 15.56 9.71 -1.44
CA LEU A 84 15.19 8.72 -0.43
C LEU A 84 14.09 9.26 0.49
N LEU A 85 14.23 10.50 0.98
CA LEU A 85 13.25 11.15 1.85
C LEU A 85 11.89 11.31 1.16
N LYS A 86 11.87 11.68 -0.14
CA LYS A 86 10.62 11.74 -0.92
C LYS A 86 9.89 10.39 -0.98
N ASN A 87 10.61 9.29 -1.08
CA ASN A 87 10.00 7.95 -1.07
C ASN A 87 9.45 7.59 0.31
N ILE A 88 10.16 7.94 1.39
CA ILE A 88 9.69 7.75 2.77
C ILE A 88 8.42 8.56 3.02
N GLU A 89 8.42 9.85 2.66
CA GLU A 89 7.27 10.74 2.81
C GLU A 89 6.06 10.25 2.00
N LEU A 90 6.29 9.83 0.75
CA LEU A 90 5.25 9.26 -0.10
C LEU A 90 4.64 8.02 0.56
N PHE A 91 5.47 7.12 1.10
CA PHE A 91 5.00 5.91 1.76
C PHE A 91 4.15 6.22 2.98
N ASP A 92 4.60 7.15 3.84
CA ASP A 92 3.85 7.53 5.03
C ASP A 92 2.50 8.16 4.65
N LYS A 93 2.47 9.05 3.65
CA LYS A 93 1.24 9.66 3.13
C LYS A 93 0.25 8.62 2.58
N LEU A 94 0.74 7.63 1.84
CA LEU A 94 -0.08 6.56 1.29
C LEU A 94 -0.59 5.62 2.38
N SER A 95 0.26 5.27 3.35
CA SER A 95 -0.13 4.39 4.46
C SER A 95 -1.27 4.98 5.29
N LEU A 96 -1.28 6.29 5.51
CA LEU A 96 -2.36 7.01 6.15
C LEU A 96 -3.62 7.05 5.29
N ARG A 97 -3.50 7.43 4.01
CA ARG A 97 -4.65 7.58 3.08
C ARG A 97 -5.36 6.26 2.80
N PHE A 98 -4.63 5.16 2.77
CA PHE A 98 -5.13 3.83 2.43
C PHE A 98 -5.16 2.89 3.65
N SER A 99 -5.06 3.45 4.85
CA SER A 99 -5.18 2.70 6.11
C SER A 99 -6.47 1.88 6.13
N GLY A 100 -6.37 0.66 6.65
CA GLY A 100 -7.48 -0.30 6.68
C GLY A 100 -7.80 -0.99 5.35
N ARG A 101 -7.42 -0.42 4.20
CA ARG A 101 -7.68 -0.99 2.86
C ARG A 101 -6.48 -1.74 2.29
N VAL A 102 -5.28 -1.22 2.50
CA VAL A 102 -4.02 -1.78 2.02
C VAL A 102 -3.12 -2.03 3.22
N LEU A 103 -2.43 -3.18 3.25
CA LEU A 103 -1.42 -3.44 4.26
C LEU A 103 -0.09 -2.83 3.79
N PHE A 104 0.41 -1.86 4.54
CA PHE A 104 1.73 -1.26 4.29
C PHE A 104 2.77 -1.92 5.17
N ILE A 105 3.94 -2.24 4.61
CA ILE A 105 5.05 -2.90 5.32
C ILE A 105 6.34 -2.11 5.08
N LYS A 106 7.09 -1.83 6.16
CA LYS A 106 8.47 -1.34 6.06
C LYS A 106 9.43 -2.51 6.17
N ASP A 107 10.31 -2.63 5.19
CA ASP A 107 11.32 -3.69 5.10
C ASP A 107 12.72 -3.10 5.32
N VAL A 108 13.42 -3.63 6.32
CA VAL A 108 14.80 -3.25 6.65
C VAL A 108 15.75 -4.45 6.56
N ILE A 109 15.27 -5.57 6.01
CA ILE A 109 16.07 -6.75 5.76
C ILE A 109 16.99 -6.39 4.59
N GLY A 110 18.23 -6.02 4.93
CA GLY A 110 19.19 -5.47 3.98
C GLY A 110 19.31 -6.31 2.71
N SER A 111 18.85 -5.76 1.58
CA SER A 111 18.94 -6.36 0.25
C SER A 111 20.00 -5.66 -0.61
N SER A 112 20.19 -6.14 -1.85
CA SER A 112 21.04 -5.51 -2.86
C SER A 112 20.57 -4.13 -3.31
N GLU A 113 19.31 -3.79 -3.06
CA GLU A 113 18.67 -2.53 -3.44
C GLU A 113 18.64 -1.54 -2.27
N ILE A 114 18.80 -0.25 -2.59
CA ILE A 114 18.71 0.82 -1.59
C ILE A 114 17.25 1.10 -1.21
N CYS A 115 16.39 1.23 -2.21
CA CYS A 115 14.99 1.53 -2.00
C CYS A 115 14.18 0.85 -3.08
N CYS A 116 13.18 0.08 -2.67
CA CYS A 116 12.37 -0.72 -3.57
C CYS A 116 10.94 -0.77 -3.08
N TRP A 117 10.01 -0.48 -3.99
CA TRP A 117 8.58 -0.65 -3.78
C TRP A 117 8.16 -1.99 -4.36
N SER A 118 7.60 -2.86 -3.55
CA SER A 118 7.02 -4.12 -3.99
C SER A 118 5.52 -4.13 -3.73
N PHE A 119 4.76 -4.59 -4.71
CA PHE A 119 3.30 -4.66 -4.67
C PHE A 119 2.88 -6.11 -4.71
N TYR A 120 1.92 -6.48 -3.86
CA TYR A 120 1.39 -7.84 -3.79
C TYR A 120 -0.13 -7.85 -3.83
N GLY A 121 -0.68 -8.80 -4.57
CA GLY A 121 -2.10 -9.14 -4.61
C GLY A 121 -2.27 -10.64 -4.34
N HIS A 122 -3.22 -11.02 -3.50
CA HIS A 122 -3.51 -12.43 -3.17
C HIS A 122 -2.27 -13.25 -2.79
N GLY A 123 -1.39 -12.67 -1.96
CA GLY A 123 -0.14 -13.30 -1.51
C GLY A 123 0.99 -13.35 -2.56
N LYS A 124 0.76 -12.91 -3.79
CA LYS A 124 1.75 -12.96 -4.89
C LYS A 124 2.27 -11.57 -5.23
N LYS A 125 3.57 -11.47 -5.52
CA LYS A 125 4.18 -10.22 -6.00
C LYS A 125 3.69 -9.94 -7.42
N VAL A 126 3.09 -8.77 -7.63
CA VAL A 126 2.53 -8.35 -8.93
C VAL A 126 3.42 -7.35 -9.65
N ALA A 127 4.08 -6.46 -8.90
CA ALA A 127 4.94 -5.45 -9.47
C ALA A 127 6.06 -5.07 -8.49
N GLU A 128 7.13 -4.52 -9.05
CA GLU A 128 8.27 -4.02 -8.30
C GLU A 128 8.87 -2.79 -8.98
N VAL A 129 9.28 -1.81 -8.18
CA VAL A 129 9.94 -0.58 -8.66
C VAL A 129 11.13 -0.27 -7.78
N CYS A 130 12.34 -0.51 -8.31
CA CYS A 130 13.59 -0.13 -7.65
C CYS A 130 13.91 1.35 -7.94
N CYS A 131 14.23 2.13 -6.90
CA CYS A 131 14.54 3.54 -7.00
C CYS A 131 15.99 3.77 -7.47
N THR A 132 16.22 3.61 -8.77
CA THR A 132 17.53 3.81 -9.41
C THR A 132 18.04 5.25 -9.33
N SER A 133 17.20 6.23 -8.99
CA SER A 133 17.61 7.63 -8.82
C SER A 133 18.38 7.90 -7.52
N ILE A 134 18.61 6.88 -6.69
CA ILE A 134 19.31 6.98 -5.40
C ILE A 134 20.74 6.42 -5.49
N VAL A 135 21.00 5.53 -6.45
CA VAL A 135 22.35 5.03 -6.75
C VAL A 135 23.20 6.07 -7.48
N TYR A 136 24.53 5.92 -7.37
CA TYR A 136 25.51 6.70 -8.13
C TYR A 136 25.45 6.24 -9.60
N ALA A 137 24.44 6.66 -10.36
CA ALA A 137 24.38 6.42 -11.79
C ALA A 137 24.75 7.71 -12.54
N THR A 138 25.68 7.60 -13.47
CA THR A 138 26.11 8.69 -14.37
C THR A 138 25.08 9.04 -15.44
N ASP A 139 23.96 8.29 -15.56
CA ASP A 139 22.98 8.46 -16.62
C ASP A 139 21.55 8.78 -16.15
N LYS A 140 21.01 9.83 -16.78
CA LYS A 140 19.81 10.62 -16.44
C LYS A 140 18.46 9.91 -16.66
N LYS A 141 18.33 8.61 -16.41
CA LYS A 141 17.02 7.94 -16.45
C LYS A 141 16.36 7.99 -15.07
N HIS A 142 15.71 9.10 -14.78
CA HIS A 142 14.83 9.23 -13.62
C HIS A 142 13.54 8.44 -13.88
N THR A 143 13.39 7.27 -13.26
CA THR A 143 12.08 6.59 -13.20
C THR A 143 11.26 7.27 -12.11
N LYS A 144 10.24 8.04 -12.50
CA LYS A 144 9.29 8.63 -11.55
C LYS A 144 8.45 7.49 -10.97
N VAL A 145 8.55 7.26 -9.66
CA VAL A 145 7.70 6.31 -8.95
C VAL A 145 6.34 6.96 -8.74
N GLU A 146 5.38 6.62 -9.59
CA GLU A 146 3.97 6.92 -9.35
C GLU A 146 3.32 5.72 -8.69
N PHE A 147 2.54 5.95 -7.64
CA PHE A 147 1.80 4.89 -6.95
C PHE A 147 0.77 4.30 -7.94
N PRO A 148 0.87 3.01 -8.31
CA PRO A 148 0.05 2.44 -9.37
C PRO A 148 -1.33 2.04 -8.82
N GLU A 149 -2.07 3.01 -8.28
CA GLU A 149 -3.35 2.83 -7.59
C GLU A 149 -4.35 2.02 -8.44
N ALA A 150 -4.51 2.40 -9.71
CA ALA A 150 -5.40 1.70 -10.64
C ALA A 150 -4.96 0.24 -10.90
N ARG A 151 -3.66 -0.01 -11.09
CA ARG A 151 -3.13 -1.35 -11.36
C ARG A 151 -3.31 -2.29 -10.17
N ILE A 152 -3.09 -1.79 -8.95
CA ILE A 152 -3.30 -2.58 -7.72
C ILE A 152 -4.78 -2.92 -7.56
N TYR A 153 -5.70 -1.98 -7.83
CA TYR A 153 -7.13 -2.26 -7.74
C TYR A 153 -7.62 -3.24 -8.82
N GLU A 154 -7.15 -3.09 -10.06
CA GLU A 154 -7.50 -4.00 -11.16
C GLU A 154 -7.02 -5.44 -10.90
N GLU A 155 -5.79 -5.61 -10.42
CA GLU A 155 -5.21 -6.94 -10.14
C GLU A 155 -5.72 -7.59 -8.86
N THR A 156 -6.34 -6.83 -7.95
CA THR A 156 -6.94 -7.38 -6.71
C THR A 156 -8.43 -7.69 -6.83
N LEU A 157 -9.09 -7.19 -7.88
CA LEU A 157 -10.50 -7.45 -8.18
C LEU A 157 -10.73 -8.55 -9.24
N ASN A 158 -9.67 -9.09 -9.84
CA ASN A 158 -9.71 -10.22 -10.78
C ASN A 158 -9.39 -11.56 -10.09
#